data_AF-A0A452R3Z1-F1
#
_entry.id   AF-A0A452R3Z1-F1
#
_cell.length_a   1.000
_cell.length_b   1.000
_cell.length_c   1.000
_cell.angle_alpha   90.00
_cell.angle_beta   90.00
_cell.angle_gamma   90.00
#
_symmetry.space_group_name_H-M   'P 1'
#
loop_
_entity.id
_entity.type
_entity.pdbx_description
1 polymer ?
#
loop_
_entity_poly.entity_id
_entity_poly.type
_entity_poly.pdbx_seq_one_letter_code
_entity_poly.pdbx_strand_id
1 'polypeptide(L)'
;LKERPAWRCLGHRRLPPVPQPSGRPCFLQDRTKPFCWESAAGAEKERLRLLGDEQLYFDSHALACLLEENGFTTQQAEIPVSALVKIMDTNMDIVYKDMVTRMQQEIAVQQIMSQTTDVKKDIILEKSEFSAFRAENEKINLEPHQLKQVMDEVIKVQIDTKLDFDLEKSTVRELYSLNERKLLGMRTEMVSLHAQQDQAVAQTNRKIDTKVTGLKTMLGSHKLDNTKYLAGSVSMCLIGALGFYHLWI
;
A
#
# COMPACT_ATOMS: atom_id res chain seq x y z
N LEU A 1 20.54 -23.15 -10.23
CA LEU A 1 21.29 -23.80 -11.32
C LEU A 1 20.36 -24.73 -12.11
N LYS A 2 19.86 -24.30 -13.28
CA LYS A 2 19.64 -25.16 -14.45
C LYS A 2 19.34 -24.25 -15.65
N GLU A 3 19.90 -24.61 -16.80
CA GLU A 3 20.33 -23.71 -17.87
C GLU A 3 19.22 -23.20 -18.79
N ARG A 4 19.42 -21.99 -19.35
CA ARG A 4 18.69 -21.46 -20.51
C ARG A 4 19.47 -21.82 -21.79
N PRO A 5 18.81 -22.17 -22.91
CA PRO A 5 19.52 -22.27 -24.18
C PRO A 5 19.64 -20.89 -24.84
N ALA A 6 20.86 -20.59 -25.27
CA ALA A 6 21.27 -19.40 -25.99
C ALA A 6 20.78 -19.42 -27.46
N TRP A 7 20.23 -18.31 -27.92
CA TRP A 7 19.94 -18.07 -29.34
C TRP A 7 21.26 -17.84 -30.08
N ARG A 8 21.67 -18.82 -30.89
CA ARG A 8 22.82 -18.70 -31.79
C ARG A 8 22.34 -18.20 -33.15
N CYS A 9 22.68 -16.96 -33.49
CA CYS A 9 22.50 -16.42 -34.84
C CYS A 9 23.40 -17.18 -35.83
N LEU A 10 22.82 -17.78 -36.87
CA LEU A 10 23.54 -18.43 -37.96
C LEU A 10 22.94 -18.03 -39.30
N GLY A 11 23.61 -17.09 -39.97
CA GLY A 11 23.94 -17.15 -41.40
C GLY A 11 22.81 -17.09 -42.43
N HIS A 12 22.67 -15.92 -43.06
CA HIS A 12 22.13 -15.77 -44.41
C HIS A 12 22.73 -16.79 -45.39
N ARG A 13 21.92 -17.71 -45.94
CA ARG A 13 22.24 -18.39 -47.21
C ARG A 13 21.54 -17.67 -48.35
N ARG A 14 22.35 -17.18 -49.30
CA ARG A 14 21.92 -16.69 -50.61
C ARG A 14 21.31 -17.85 -51.41
N LEU A 15 20.16 -17.62 -52.04
CA LEU A 15 19.62 -18.46 -53.10
C LEU A 15 20.54 -18.43 -54.33
N PRO A 16 20.74 -19.55 -55.06
CA PRO A 16 21.40 -19.53 -56.35
C PRO A 16 20.45 -19.00 -57.45
N PRO A 17 20.98 -18.39 -58.54
CA PRO A 17 20.15 -17.84 -59.61
C PRO A 17 19.56 -18.94 -60.51
N VAL A 18 18.34 -18.69 -60.97
CA VAL A 18 17.59 -19.50 -61.94
C VAL A 18 18.24 -19.38 -63.33
N PRO A 19 18.49 -20.48 -64.08
CA PRO A 19 18.94 -20.40 -65.45
C PRO A 19 17.76 -20.11 -66.39
N GLN A 20 17.89 -19.10 -67.26
CA GLN A 20 16.96 -18.88 -68.36
C GLN A 20 17.26 -19.82 -69.53
N PRO A 21 16.26 -20.43 -70.18
CA PRO A 21 16.47 -21.13 -71.44
C PRO A 21 16.35 -20.14 -72.60
N SER A 22 17.51 -19.71 -73.12
CA SER A 22 17.64 -19.20 -74.47
C SER A 22 17.67 -20.37 -75.45
N GLY A 23 16.70 -20.46 -76.35
CA GLY A 23 16.72 -21.44 -77.43
C GLY A 23 15.49 -21.36 -78.33
N ARG A 24 15.58 -20.62 -79.44
CA ARG A 24 14.77 -20.92 -80.63
C ARG A 24 15.33 -22.17 -81.27
N PRO A 25 14.47 -22.99 -81.89
CA PRO A 25 14.71 -23.32 -83.28
C PRO A 25 13.47 -23.08 -84.14
N CYS A 26 13.67 -22.33 -85.22
CA CYS A 26 12.81 -22.37 -86.40
C CYS A 26 12.96 -23.75 -87.06
N PHE A 27 11.90 -24.47 -87.39
CA PHE A 27 11.90 -25.38 -88.54
C PHE A 27 10.50 -25.52 -89.17
N LEU A 28 10.52 -25.36 -90.49
CA LEU A 28 9.48 -25.48 -91.51
C LEU A 28 8.30 -26.42 -91.20
N GLN A 29 7.11 -25.90 -91.49
CA GLN A 29 5.91 -26.68 -91.75
C GLN A 29 6.09 -27.45 -93.07
N ASP A 30 6.22 -28.76 -93.00
CA ASP A 30 6.13 -29.65 -94.17
C ASP A 30 4.83 -30.46 -94.09
N ARG A 31 3.84 -30.05 -94.88
CA ARG A 31 2.60 -30.81 -95.12
C ARG A 31 2.87 -31.83 -96.23
N THR A 32 3.47 -32.98 -95.92
CA THR A 32 3.32 -34.21 -96.72
C THR A 32 4.06 -35.40 -96.08
N LYS A 33 3.57 -35.95 -94.96
CA LYS A 33 3.95 -37.30 -94.51
C LYS A 33 2.75 -38.05 -93.95
N PRO A 34 2.54 -39.33 -94.30
CA PRO A 34 1.60 -40.18 -93.58
C PRO A 34 2.16 -40.40 -92.17
N PHE A 35 1.38 -40.04 -91.15
CA PHE A 35 1.80 -40.13 -89.76
C PHE A 35 1.84 -41.61 -89.35
N CYS A 36 3.04 -42.19 -89.46
CA CYS A 36 3.40 -43.49 -88.92
C CYS A 36 3.42 -43.37 -87.40
N TRP A 37 2.75 -44.26 -86.68
CA TRP A 37 2.68 -44.29 -85.20
C TRP A 37 4.01 -44.69 -84.53
N GLU A 38 5.15 -44.49 -85.19
CA GLU A 38 6.48 -44.78 -84.65
C GLU A 38 6.82 -43.84 -83.50
N SER A 39 6.53 -44.32 -82.28
CA SER A 39 7.35 -44.26 -81.05
C SER A 39 8.35 -43.10 -80.94
N ALA A 40 7.86 -41.87 -81.10
CA ALA A 40 8.57 -40.63 -80.78
C ALA A 40 7.67 -39.71 -79.98
N ALA A 41 7.05 -40.25 -78.94
CA ALA A 41 6.54 -39.50 -77.81
C ALA A 41 7.13 -40.22 -76.59
N GLY A 42 8.11 -39.67 -75.87
CA GLY A 42 7.88 -38.37 -75.28
C GLY A 42 6.47 -38.35 -74.69
N ALA A 43 6.08 -39.42 -73.96
CA ALA A 43 4.94 -39.38 -73.07
C ALA A 43 5.28 -38.33 -72.02
N GLU A 44 5.14 -37.07 -72.42
CA GLU A 44 5.01 -35.93 -71.54
C GLU A 44 3.70 -36.17 -70.82
N LYS A 45 3.87 -36.97 -69.75
CA LYS A 45 2.85 -37.45 -68.85
C LYS A 45 2.37 -36.20 -68.10
N GLU A 46 1.54 -35.40 -68.75
CA GLU A 46 0.99 -34.14 -68.25
C GLU A 46 0.42 -34.40 -66.85
N ARG A 47 1.08 -33.85 -65.83
CA ARG A 47 0.94 -34.28 -64.42
C ARG A 47 -0.26 -33.60 -63.78
N LEU A 48 -1.38 -34.31 -63.72
CA LEU A 48 -2.56 -33.87 -62.99
C LEU A 48 -2.59 -34.57 -61.61
N ARG A 49 -2.49 -33.81 -60.50
CA ARG A 49 -2.57 -34.28 -59.11
C ARG A 49 -3.76 -33.70 -58.34
N LEU A 50 -4.99 -34.23 -58.44
CA LEU A 50 -6.09 -33.85 -57.54
C LEU A 50 -6.24 -34.82 -56.36
N LEU A 51 -6.48 -34.19 -55.20
CA LEU A 51 -6.94 -34.69 -53.90
C LEU A 51 -7.12 -36.20 -53.71
N GLY A 52 -6.18 -36.79 -52.96
CA GLY A 52 -6.12 -38.24 -52.75
C GLY A 52 -5.07 -38.84 -53.66
N ASP A 53 -4.37 -39.86 -53.19
CA ASP A 53 -3.16 -40.41 -53.81
C ASP A 53 -3.46 -41.22 -55.09
N GLU A 54 -4.55 -40.91 -55.79
CA GLU A 54 -5.08 -41.69 -56.91
C GLU A 54 -5.01 -40.86 -58.20
N GLN A 55 -3.99 -41.16 -58.99
CA GLN A 55 -3.74 -40.52 -60.27
C GLN A 55 -4.75 -41.02 -61.31
N LEU A 56 -5.72 -40.18 -61.68
CA LEU A 56 -6.60 -40.45 -62.81
C LEU A 56 -5.90 -40.03 -64.10
N TYR A 57 -5.55 -41.02 -64.93
CA TYR A 57 -4.95 -40.81 -66.24
C TYR A 57 -6.01 -41.01 -67.32
N PHE A 58 -6.11 -40.05 -68.24
CA PHE A 58 -6.91 -40.22 -69.45
C PHE A 58 -6.05 -40.86 -70.54
N ASP A 59 -6.35 -42.11 -70.89
CA ASP A 59 -5.68 -42.83 -71.97
C ASP A 59 -6.35 -42.52 -73.31
N SER A 60 -5.78 -41.55 -74.02
CA SER A 60 -6.24 -41.13 -75.35
C SER A 60 -6.03 -42.21 -76.41
N HIS A 61 -5.04 -43.09 -76.25
CA HIS A 61 -4.74 -44.14 -77.22
C HIS A 61 -5.75 -45.30 -77.12
N ALA A 62 -6.06 -45.75 -75.90
CA ALA A 62 -7.08 -46.78 -75.69
C ALA A 62 -8.45 -46.36 -76.24
N LEU A 63 -8.83 -45.09 -76.06
CA LEU A 63 -10.09 -44.57 -76.60
C LEU A 63 -10.07 -44.48 -78.13
N ALA A 64 -8.94 -44.11 -78.73
CA ALA A 64 -8.81 -44.09 -80.19
C ALA A 64 -8.93 -45.50 -80.79
N CYS A 65 -8.25 -46.50 -80.21
CA CYS A 65 -8.35 -47.89 -80.64
C CYS A 65 -9.78 -48.44 -80.51
N LEU A 66 -10.49 -48.12 -79.42
CA LEU A 66 -11.88 -48.49 -79.25
C LEU A 66 -12.77 -47.92 -80.37
N LEU A 67 -12.57 -46.65 -80.75
CA LEU A 67 -13.34 -46.03 -81.83
C LEU A 67 -13.02 -46.69 -83.19
N GLU A 68 -11.77 -47.02 -83.45
CA GLU A 68 -11.37 -47.74 -84.67
C GLU A 68 -12.01 -49.14 -84.74
N GLU A 69 -12.04 -49.89 -83.63
CA GLU A 69 -12.70 -51.19 -83.53
C GLU A 69 -14.21 -51.11 -83.80
N ASN A 70 -14.83 -49.95 -83.52
CA ASN A 70 -16.24 -49.69 -83.78
C ASN A 70 -16.53 -49.14 -85.19
N GLY A 71 -15.54 -49.18 -86.10
CA GLY A 71 -15.70 -48.86 -87.51
C GLY A 71 -15.43 -47.40 -87.89
N PHE A 72 -14.83 -46.60 -86.99
CA PHE A 72 -14.35 -45.26 -87.32
C PHE A 72 -12.98 -45.34 -87.99
N THR A 73 -12.71 -44.45 -88.94
CA THR A 73 -11.35 -44.29 -89.48
C THR A 73 -10.46 -43.61 -88.43
N THR A 74 -9.14 -43.87 -88.46
CA THR A 74 -8.17 -43.26 -87.53
C THR A 74 -8.31 -41.75 -87.42
N GLN A 75 -8.51 -41.05 -88.54
CA GLN A 75 -8.72 -39.59 -88.54
C GLN A 75 -10.04 -39.19 -87.89
N GLN A 76 -11.10 -39.99 -88.04
CA GLN A 76 -12.39 -39.74 -87.40
C GLN A 76 -12.36 -40.05 -85.90
N ALA A 77 -11.56 -41.02 -85.45
CA ALA A 77 -11.36 -41.33 -84.04
C ALA A 77 -10.51 -40.27 -83.32
N GLU A 78 -9.53 -39.67 -84.00
CA GLU A 78 -8.64 -38.66 -83.45
C GLU A 78 -9.36 -37.34 -83.09
N ILE A 79 -10.30 -36.90 -83.92
CA ILE A 79 -11.04 -35.64 -83.71
C ILE A 79 -11.81 -35.61 -82.37
N PRO A 80 -12.70 -36.58 -82.04
CA PRO A 80 -13.41 -36.60 -80.76
C PRO A 80 -12.47 -36.85 -79.58
N VAL A 81 -11.43 -37.67 -79.73
CA VAL A 81 -10.42 -37.88 -78.68
C VAL A 81 -9.66 -36.58 -78.38
N SER A 82 -9.23 -35.84 -79.39
CA SER A 82 -8.54 -34.55 -79.23
C SER A 82 -9.44 -33.49 -78.58
N ALA A 83 -10.71 -33.43 -78.97
CA ALA A 83 -11.68 -32.55 -78.33
C ALA A 83 -11.88 -32.90 -76.85
N LEU A 84 -11.98 -34.19 -76.52
CA LEU A 84 -12.15 -34.66 -75.15
C LEU A 84 -10.93 -34.37 -74.28
N VAL A 85 -9.71 -34.58 -74.80
CA VAL A 85 -8.47 -34.21 -74.10
C VAL A 85 -8.44 -32.72 -73.77
N LYS A 86 -8.79 -31.85 -74.73
CA LYS A 86 -8.83 -30.39 -74.51
C LYS A 86 -9.88 -29.99 -73.46
N ILE A 87 -11.06 -30.59 -73.51
CA ILE A 87 -12.11 -30.34 -72.52
C ILE A 87 -11.63 -30.80 -71.13
N MET A 88 -11.01 -31.97 -71.03
CA MET A 88 -10.46 -32.47 -69.77
C MET A 88 -9.35 -31.56 -69.23
N ASP A 89 -8.43 -31.11 -70.09
CA ASP A 89 -7.34 -30.22 -69.70
C ASP A 89 -7.88 -28.89 -69.14
N THR A 90 -8.81 -28.25 -69.86
CA THR A 90 -9.45 -27.00 -69.40
C THR A 90 -10.29 -27.20 -68.12
N ASN A 91 -11.05 -28.30 -68.01
CA ASN A 91 -11.81 -28.60 -66.82
C ASN A 91 -10.89 -28.85 -65.62
N MET A 92 -9.76 -29.52 -65.84
CA MET A 92 -8.81 -29.78 -64.78
C MET A 92 -8.13 -28.50 -64.31
N ASP A 93 -7.69 -27.60 -65.20
CA ASP A 93 -7.13 -26.29 -64.82
C ASP A 93 -8.08 -25.47 -63.94
N ILE A 94 -9.37 -25.44 -64.31
CA ILE A 94 -10.42 -24.77 -63.51
C ILE A 94 -10.55 -25.43 -62.13
N VAL A 95 -10.62 -26.77 -62.07
CA VAL A 95 -10.75 -27.49 -60.79
C VAL A 95 -9.51 -27.31 -59.92
N TYR A 96 -8.30 -27.28 -60.47
CA TYR A 96 -7.07 -27.02 -59.70
C TYR A 96 -7.01 -25.62 -59.11
N LYS A 97 -7.49 -24.63 -59.87
CA LYS A 97 -7.48 -23.23 -59.44
C LYS A 97 -8.50 -22.96 -58.33
N ASP A 98 -9.66 -23.61 -58.40
CA ASP A 98 -10.73 -23.45 -57.42
C ASP A 98 -10.61 -24.42 -56.23
N MET A 99 -9.82 -25.49 -56.36
CA MET A 99 -9.60 -26.43 -55.27
C MET A 99 -8.57 -25.89 -54.26
N VAL A 100 -8.92 -25.99 -52.99
CA VAL A 100 -7.98 -25.74 -51.89
C VAL A 100 -7.04 -26.93 -51.75
N THR A 101 -5.74 -26.68 -51.86
CA THR A 101 -4.74 -27.72 -51.66
C THR A 101 -4.65 -28.12 -50.19
N ARG A 102 -4.32 -29.39 -49.90
CA ARG A 102 -4.08 -29.86 -48.51
C ARG A 102 -3.07 -29.00 -47.78
N MET A 103 -2.04 -28.52 -48.48
CA MET A 103 -1.04 -27.60 -47.95
C MET A 103 -1.63 -26.24 -47.55
N GLN A 104 -2.48 -25.63 -48.40
CA GLN A 104 -3.17 -24.39 -48.05
C GLN A 104 -4.12 -24.58 -46.86
N GLN A 105 -4.79 -25.73 -46.78
CA GLN A 105 -5.64 -26.08 -45.64
C GLN A 105 -4.82 -26.20 -44.35
N GLU A 106 -3.67 -26.88 -44.38
CA GLU A 106 -2.77 -27.00 -43.22
C GLU A 106 -2.24 -25.64 -42.74
N ILE A 107 -1.85 -24.75 -43.68
CA ILE A 107 -1.40 -23.39 -43.36
C ILE A 107 -2.53 -22.60 -42.69
N ALA A 108 -3.75 -22.65 -43.23
CA ALA A 108 -4.89 -21.96 -42.67
C ALA A 108 -5.23 -22.48 -41.26
N VAL A 109 -5.18 -23.79 -41.04
CA VAL A 109 -5.40 -24.39 -39.71
C VAL A 109 -4.33 -23.94 -38.73
N GLN A 110 -3.04 -23.95 -39.10
CA GLN A 110 -1.96 -23.47 -38.23
C GLN A 110 -2.11 -21.99 -37.88
N GLN A 111 -2.55 -21.16 -38.84
CA GLN A 111 -2.82 -19.74 -38.61
C GLN A 111 -4.00 -19.52 -37.66
N ILE A 112 -5.09 -20.29 -37.79
CA ILE A 112 -6.23 -20.23 -36.85
C ILE A 112 -5.80 -20.70 -35.46
N MET A 113 -4.98 -21.76 -35.38
CA MET A 113 -4.46 -22.27 -34.11
C MET A 113 -3.55 -21.26 -33.40
N SER A 114 -2.68 -20.55 -34.13
CA SER A 114 -1.83 -19.52 -33.54
C SER A 114 -2.66 -18.35 -33.02
N GLN A 115 -3.59 -17.81 -33.83
CA GLN A 115 -4.50 -16.74 -33.41
C GLN A 115 -5.34 -17.13 -32.19
N THR A 116 -5.86 -18.37 -32.17
CA THR A 116 -6.61 -18.90 -31.02
C THR A 116 -5.74 -18.97 -29.76
N THR A 117 -4.45 -19.31 -29.92
CA THR A 117 -3.52 -19.39 -28.79
C THR A 117 -3.19 -18.01 -28.24
N ASP A 118 -3.06 -16.99 -29.08
CA ASP A 118 -2.80 -15.63 -28.64
C ASP A 118 -4.01 -15.02 -27.93
N VAL A 119 -5.21 -15.16 -28.50
CA VAL A 119 -6.47 -14.75 -27.82
C VAL A 119 -6.63 -15.43 -26.46
N LYS A 120 -6.26 -16.71 -26.34
CA LYS A 120 -6.28 -17.40 -25.03
C LYS A 120 -5.33 -16.79 -24.01
N LYS A 121 -4.13 -16.36 -24.42
CA LYS A 121 -3.19 -15.69 -23.53
C LYS A 121 -3.75 -14.36 -23.06
N ASP A 122 -4.32 -13.58 -23.97
CA ASP A 122 -4.91 -12.27 -23.66
C ASP A 122 -6.06 -12.41 -22.65
N ILE A 123 -6.98 -13.35 -22.88
CA ILE A 123 -8.08 -13.63 -21.94
C ILE A 123 -7.58 -14.06 -20.57
N ILE A 124 -6.52 -14.89 -20.49
CA ILE A 124 -5.95 -15.33 -19.22
C ILE A 124 -5.32 -14.15 -18.47
N LEU A 125 -4.58 -13.30 -19.19
CA LEU A 125 -3.96 -12.11 -18.62
C LEU A 125 -5.03 -11.15 -18.08
N GLU A 126 -6.01 -10.79 -18.90
CA GLU A 126 -7.12 -9.91 -18.49
C GLU A 126 -7.88 -10.47 -17.29
N LYS A 127 -8.13 -11.79 -17.25
CA LYS A 127 -8.78 -12.43 -16.12
C LYS A 127 -7.95 -12.30 -14.83
N SER A 128 -6.64 -12.42 -14.93
CA SER A 128 -5.73 -12.27 -13.79
C SER A 128 -5.65 -10.82 -13.30
N GLU A 129 -5.59 -9.85 -14.22
CA GLU A 129 -5.58 -8.42 -13.92
C GLU A 129 -6.91 -8.00 -13.28
N PHE A 130 -8.03 -8.44 -13.85
CA PHE A 130 -9.36 -8.17 -13.29
C PHE A 130 -9.55 -8.78 -11.91
N SER A 131 -8.97 -9.96 -11.65
CA SER A 131 -8.96 -10.55 -10.30
C SER A 131 -8.14 -9.70 -9.31
N ALA A 132 -6.99 -9.16 -9.74
CA ALA A 132 -6.19 -8.27 -8.91
C ALA A 132 -6.93 -6.95 -8.62
N PHE A 133 -7.55 -6.34 -9.64
CA PHE A 133 -8.36 -5.14 -9.48
C PHE A 133 -9.57 -5.36 -8.56
N ARG A 134 -10.24 -6.52 -8.64
CA ARG A 134 -11.33 -6.84 -7.71
C ARG A 134 -10.84 -6.92 -6.27
N ALA A 135 -9.71 -7.60 -6.02
CA ALA A 135 -9.13 -7.70 -4.68
C ALA A 135 -8.72 -6.32 -4.13
N GLU A 136 -8.15 -5.46 -4.98
CA GLU A 136 -7.82 -4.09 -4.60
C GLU A 136 -9.08 -3.26 -4.31
N ASN A 137 -10.13 -3.41 -5.12
CA ASN A 137 -11.40 -2.72 -4.92
C ASN A 137 -12.08 -3.14 -3.59
N GLU A 138 -12.09 -4.44 -3.29
CA GLU A 138 -12.56 -4.96 -2.00
C GLU A 138 -11.75 -4.38 -0.83
N LYS A 139 -10.42 -4.30 -0.96
CA LYS A 139 -9.55 -3.66 0.04
C LYS A 139 -9.87 -2.19 0.23
N ILE A 140 -9.96 -1.42 -0.86
CA ILE A 140 -10.29 0.01 -0.84
C ILE A 140 -11.67 0.25 -0.22
N ASN A 141 -12.63 -0.66 -0.42
CA ASN A 141 -13.96 -0.54 0.18
C ASN A 141 -13.97 -0.84 1.69
N LEU A 142 -13.02 -1.64 2.18
CA LEU A 142 -12.89 -1.98 3.61
C LEU A 142 -12.05 -0.96 4.41
N GLU A 143 -11.01 -0.38 3.82
CA GLU A 143 -10.16 0.65 4.45
C GLU A 143 -10.93 1.82 5.10
N PRO A 144 -11.95 2.45 4.47
CA PRO A 144 -12.68 3.55 5.09
C PRO A 144 -13.47 3.12 6.33
N HIS A 145 -13.95 1.87 6.37
CA HIS A 145 -14.64 1.33 7.56
C HIS A 145 -13.65 1.15 8.72
N GLN A 146 -12.45 0.64 8.45
CA GLN A 146 -11.39 0.52 9.45
C GLN A 146 -10.90 1.89 9.94
N LEU A 147 -10.67 2.83 9.01
CA LEU A 147 -10.29 4.20 9.34
C LEU A 147 -11.35 4.90 10.19
N LYS A 148 -12.64 4.71 9.88
CA LYS A 148 -13.74 5.25 10.68
C LYS A 148 -13.73 4.69 12.10
N GLN A 149 -13.57 3.37 12.25
CA GLN A 149 -13.49 2.75 13.58
C GLN A 149 -12.33 3.33 14.40
N VAL A 150 -11.13 3.42 13.81
CA VAL A 150 -9.96 4.00 14.50
C VAL A 150 -10.20 5.47 14.85
N MET A 151 -10.83 6.25 13.96
CA MET A 151 -11.19 7.64 14.23
C MET A 151 -12.15 7.75 15.43
N ASP A 152 -13.18 6.89 15.48
CA ASP A 152 -14.14 6.87 16.59
C ASP A 152 -13.46 6.49 17.92
N GLU A 153 -12.53 5.54 17.90
CA GLU A 153 -11.71 5.18 19.08
C GLU A 153 -10.80 6.34 19.53
N VAL A 154 -10.17 7.05 18.60
CA VAL A 154 -9.36 8.24 18.90
C VAL A 154 -10.20 9.36 19.51
N ILE A 155 -11.39 9.63 18.95
CA ILE A 155 -12.31 10.64 19.49
C ILE A 155 -12.75 10.24 20.91
N LYS A 156 -13.07 8.96 21.13
CA LYS A 156 -13.43 8.46 22.46
C LYS A 156 -12.30 8.67 23.46
N VAL A 157 -11.08 8.25 23.15
CA VAL A 157 -9.90 8.44 24.02
C VAL A 157 -9.65 9.92 24.29
N GLN A 158 -9.83 10.79 23.29
CA GLN A 158 -9.69 12.24 23.46
C GLN A 158 -10.72 12.81 24.43
N ILE A 159 -11.99 12.37 24.33
CA ILE A 159 -13.06 12.77 25.26
C ILE A 159 -12.75 12.26 26.67
N ASP A 160 -12.38 10.99 26.82
CA ASP A 160 -12.06 10.38 28.11
C ASP A 160 -10.88 11.09 28.78
N THR A 161 -9.81 11.39 28.02
CA THR A 161 -8.64 12.13 28.52
C THR A 161 -8.99 13.55 28.96
N LYS A 162 -9.90 14.23 28.22
CA LYS A 162 -10.35 15.57 28.60
C LYS A 162 -11.16 15.54 29.90
N LEU A 163 -12.05 14.56 30.05
CA LEU A 163 -12.83 14.38 31.28
C LEU A 163 -11.92 14.06 32.47
N ASP A 164 -10.91 13.22 32.29
CA ASP A 164 -9.92 12.90 33.32
C ASP A 164 -9.15 14.15 33.78
N PHE A 165 -8.68 14.96 32.83
CA PHE A 165 -8.03 16.24 33.15
C PHE A 165 -8.96 17.20 33.90
N ASP A 166 -10.23 17.30 33.50
CA ASP A 166 -11.20 18.18 34.16
C ASP A 166 -11.52 17.69 35.59
N LEU A 167 -11.57 16.37 35.81
CA LEU A 167 -11.71 15.77 37.14
C LEU A 167 -10.49 16.04 38.01
N GLU A 168 -9.28 15.78 37.51
CA GLU A 168 -8.03 16.03 38.23
C GLU A 168 -7.88 17.51 38.58
N LYS A 169 -8.21 18.40 37.64
CA LYS A 169 -8.25 19.86 37.87
C LYS A 169 -9.24 20.25 38.97
N SER A 170 -10.40 19.61 39.03
CA SER A 170 -11.36 19.80 40.11
C SER A 170 -10.79 19.34 41.45
N THR A 171 -10.18 18.15 41.50
CA THR A 171 -9.54 17.62 42.72
C THR A 171 -8.41 18.53 43.22
N VAL A 172 -7.55 19.03 42.32
CA VAL A 172 -6.49 19.99 42.66
C VAL A 172 -7.08 21.28 43.25
N ARG A 173 -8.16 21.81 42.64
CA ARG A 173 -8.84 23.00 43.15
C ARG A 173 -9.45 22.76 44.53
N GLU A 174 -10.05 21.61 44.76
CA GLU A 174 -10.62 21.23 46.04
C GLU A 174 -9.54 21.14 47.12
N LEU A 175 -8.44 20.44 46.85
CA LEU A 175 -7.28 20.35 47.75
C LEU A 175 -6.69 21.72 48.07
N TYR A 176 -6.55 22.59 47.08
CA TYR A 176 -6.08 23.96 47.29
C TYR A 176 -7.01 24.74 48.23
N SER A 177 -8.32 24.69 47.98
CA SER A 177 -9.32 25.36 48.83
C SER A 177 -9.33 24.82 50.26
N LEU A 178 -9.09 23.52 50.44
CA LEU A 178 -8.98 22.89 51.75
C LEU A 178 -7.71 23.36 52.47
N ASN A 179 -6.59 23.43 51.76
CA ASN A 179 -5.32 23.90 52.31
C ASN A 179 -5.41 25.37 52.74
N GLU A 180 -6.04 26.22 51.92
CA GLU A 180 -6.29 27.63 52.26
C GLU A 180 -7.14 27.76 53.52
N ARG A 181 -8.23 26.97 53.63
CA ARG A 181 -9.05 26.93 54.86
C ARG A 181 -8.26 26.48 56.08
N LYS A 182 -7.43 25.44 55.97
CA LYS A 182 -6.57 24.97 57.07
C LYS A 182 -5.56 26.04 57.48
N LEU A 183 -4.94 26.71 56.52
CA LEU A 183 -3.97 27.78 56.76
C LEU A 183 -4.62 28.98 57.47
N LEU A 184 -5.84 29.37 57.08
CA LEU A 184 -6.62 30.40 57.76
C LEU A 184 -7.01 29.98 59.19
N GLY A 185 -7.41 28.72 59.38
CA GLY A 185 -7.68 28.15 60.70
C GLY A 185 -6.47 28.24 61.63
N MET A 186 -5.31 27.74 61.17
CA MET A 186 -4.05 27.82 61.91
C MET A 186 -3.62 29.25 62.21
N ARG A 187 -3.78 30.18 61.26
CA ARG A 187 -3.49 31.61 61.49
C ARG A 187 -4.40 32.19 62.57
N THR A 188 -5.69 31.83 62.58
CA THR A 188 -6.65 32.30 63.57
C THR A 188 -6.33 31.76 64.96
N GLU A 189 -5.99 30.48 65.07
CA GLU A 189 -5.54 29.84 66.32
C GLU A 189 -4.23 30.46 66.85
N MET A 190 -3.28 30.75 65.96
CA MET A 190 -2.03 31.43 66.34
C MET A 190 -2.32 32.81 66.94
N VAL A 191 -3.21 33.60 66.32
CA VAL A 191 -3.56 34.94 66.80
C VAL A 191 -4.27 34.87 68.16
N SER A 192 -5.19 33.91 68.35
CA SER A 192 -5.90 33.78 69.64
C SER A 192 -4.96 33.36 70.78
N LEU A 193 -4.04 32.43 70.51
CA LEU A 193 -3.00 32.04 71.47
C LEU A 193 -2.06 33.20 71.79
N HIS A 194 -1.69 34.00 70.78
CA HIS A 194 -0.85 35.17 70.99
C HIS A 194 -1.55 36.21 71.88
N ALA A 195 -2.82 36.49 71.63
CA ALA A 195 -3.62 37.39 72.49
C ALA A 195 -3.72 36.87 73.93
N GLN A 196 -3.88 35.56 74.13
CA GLN A 196 -3.87 34.93 75.45
C GLN A 196 -2.51 35.08 76.15
N GLN A 197 -1.43 34.89 75.40
CA GLN A 197 -0.06 35.08 75.89
C GLN A 197 0.17 36.53 76.31
N ASP A 198 -0.25 37.50 75.48
CA ASP A 198 -0.13 38.93 75.78
C ASP A 198 -0.92 39.33 77.03
N GLN A 199 -2.13 38.78 77.20
CA GLN A 199 -2.90 39.01 78.42
C GLN A 199 -2.19 38.45 79.67
N ALA A 200 -1.61 37.25 79.57
CA ALA A 200 -0.85 36.65 80.66
C ALA A 200 0.40 37.47 81.00
N VAL A 201 1.14 37.94 79.99
CA VAL A 201 2.30 38.83 80.15
C VAL A 201 1.90 40.17 80.77
N ALA A 202 0.79 40.77 80.33
CA ALA A 202 0.29 42.01 80.92
C ALA A 202 -0.11 41.82 82.40
N GLN A 203 -0.68 40.67 82.76
CA GLN A 203 -1.01 40.35 84.15
C GLN A 203 0.24 40.17 85.02
N THR A 204 1.27 39.48 84.52
CA THR A 204 2.53 39.30 85.27
C THR A 204 3.25 40.64 85.45
N ASN A 205 3.29 41.48 84.42
CA ASN A 205 3.86 42.83 84.51
C ASN A 205 3.15 43.69 85.56
N ARG A 206 1.81 43.72 85.58
CA ARG A 206 1.04 44.44 86.63
C ARG A 206 1.37 43.95 88.04
N LYS A 207 1.54 42.63 88.22
CA LYS A 207 1.95 42.05 89.51
C LYS A 207 3.37 42.48 89.89
N ILE A 208 4.30 42.52 88.95
CA ILE A 208 5.66 43.00 89.16
C ILE A 208 5.63 44.48 89.59
N ASP A 209 4.92 45.34 88.87
CA ASP A 209 4.81 46.77 89.19
C ASP A 209 4.21 47.02 90.57
N THR A 210 3.20 46.23 90.95
CA THR A 210 2.58 46.32 92.28
C THR A 210 3.57 45.92 93.37
N LYS A 211 4.33 44.83 93.17
CA LYS A 211 5.38 44.40 94.10
C LYS A 211 6.51 45.41 94.18
N VAL A 212 6.95 45.98 93.06
CA VAL A 212 8.00 47.02 93.00
C VAL A 212 7.53 48.28 93.74
N THR A 213 6.29 48.72 93.53
CA THR A 213 5.71 49.87 94.22
C THR A 213 5.56 49.61 95.71
N GLY A 214 5.06 48.43 96.09
CA GLY A 214 4.92 48.02 97.49
C GLY A 214 6.28 47.96 98.22
N LEU A 215 7.29 47.35 97.58
CA LEU A 215 8.67 47.33 98.08
C LEU A 215 9.24 48.75 98.22
N LYS A 216 8.99 49.63 97.24
CA LYS A 216 9.43 51.04 97.29
C LYS A 216 8.78 51.80 98.45
N THR A 217 7.49 51.60 98.69
CA THR A 217 6.76 52.20 99.82
C THR A 217 7.27 51.69 101.16
N MET A 218 7.48 50.37 101.29
CA MET A 218 8.04 49.76 102.50
C MET A 218 9.47 50.26 102.77
N LEU A 219 10.28 50.41 101.73
CA LEU A 219 11.60 51.00 101.85
C LEU A 219 11.51 52.47 102.30
N GLY A 220 10.56 53.23 101.76
CA GLY A 220 10.28 54.61 102.15
C GLY A 220 9.87 54.73 103.63
N SER A 221 8.96 53.87 104.10
CA SER A 221 8.54 53.84 105.50
C SER A 221 9.71 53.47 106.41
N HIS A 222 10.48 52.44 106.06
CA HIS A 222 11.67 52.04 106.83
C HIS A 222 12.72 53.16 106.93
N LYS A 223 12.97 53.91 105.86
CA LYS A 223 13.85 55.11 105.92
C LYS A 223 13.31 56.18 106.87
N LEU A 224 12.00 56.42 106.85
CA LEU A 224 11.35 57.43 107.68
C LEU A 224 11.35 57.01 109.15
N ASP A 225 11.09 55.74 109.45
CA ASP A 225 11.17 55.18 110.78
C ASP A 225 12.59 55.26 111.32
N ASN A 226 13.60 54.87 110.54
CA ASN A 226 15.00 54.99 110.96
C ASN A 226 15.40 56.45 111.26
N THR A 227 14.85 57.41 110.49
CA THR A 227 15.05 58.85 110.76
C THR A 227 14.37 59.29 112.06
N LYS A 228 13.15 58.81 112.34
CA LYS A 228 12.44 59.08 113.60
C LYS A 228 13.15 58.46 114.81
N TYR A 229 13.62 57.21 114.69
CA TYR A 229 14.40 56.53 115.74
C TYR A 229 15.69 57.29 116.04
N LEU A 230 16.40 57.75 114.99
CA LEU A 230 17.60 58.57 115.15
C LEU A 230 17.28 59.88 115.88
N ALA A 231 16.27 60.63 115.43
CA ALA A 231 15.86 61.89 116.05
C ALA A 231 15.45 61.70 117.53
N GLY A 232 14.65 60.67 117.82
CA GLY A 232 14.24 60.34 119.19
C GLY A 232 15.43 59.99 120.09
N SER A 233 16.39 59.21 119.60
CA SER A 233 17.60 58.84 120.37
C SER A 233 18.48 60.04 120.71
N VAL A 234 18.68 60.96 119.75
CA VAL A 234 19.46 62.20 119.95
C VAL A 234 18.72 63.13 120.91
N SER A 235 17.41 63.30 120.76
CA SER A 235 16.60 64.11 121.68
C SER A 235 16.59 63.54 123.10
N MET A 236 16.49 62.21 123.25
CA MET A 236 16.54 61.56 124.56
C MET A 236 17.91 61.73 125.23
N CYS A 237 19.01 61.62 124.46
CA CYS A 237 20.35 61.95 124.97
C CYS A 237 20.46 63.42 125.38
N LEU A 238 19.89 64.35 124.61
CA LEU A 238 19.89 65.78 124.93
C LEU A 238 19.10 66.08 126.22
N ILE A 239 17.92 65.49 126.38
CA ILE A 239 17.10 65.62 127.59
C ILE A 239 17.83 65.00 128.79
N GLY A 240 18.46 63.84 128.62
CA GLY A 240 19.28 63.21 129.65
C GLY A 240 20.45 64.11 130.09
N ALA A 241 21.17 64.70 129.12
CA ALA A 241 22.26 65.64 129.40
C ALA A 241 21.76 66.93 130.09
N LEU A 242 20.64 67.50 129.65
CA LEU A 242 20.01 68.67 130.28
C LEU A 242 19.48 68.37 131.69
N GLY A 243 18.90 67.19 131.90
CA GLY A 243 18.43 66.73 133.21
C GLY A 243 19.60 66.53 134.19
N PHE A 244 20.70 65.94 133.74
CA PHE A 244 21.94 65.87 134.51
C PHE A 244 22.51 67.26 134.82
N TYR A 245 22.46 68.19 133.86
CA TYR A 245 22.93 69.57 134.04
C TYR A 245 22.07 70.34 135.05
N HIS A 246 20.74 70.14 135.04
CA HIS A 246 19.80 70.74 136.00
C HIS A 246 19.91 70.17 137.43
N LEU A 247 20.35 68.92 137.58
CA LEU A 247 20.59 68.30 138.90
C LEU A 247 21.97 68.67 139.48
N TRP A 248 22.86 69.23 138.66
CA TRP A 248 24.22 69.63 139.03
C TRP A 248 24.32 71.11 139.45
N ILE A 249 23.31 71.93 139.16
CA ILE A 249 23.17 73.32 139.61
C ILE A 249 22.37 73.38 140.92
#